data_AF-A0A1U7GD21-F1
#
_entry.id   AF-A0A1U7GD21-F1
#
_cell.length_a   1.000
_cell.length_b   1.000
_cell.length_c   1.000
_cell.angle_alpha   90.00
_cell.angle_beta   90.00
_cell.angle_gamma   90.00
#
_symmetry.space_group_name_H-M   'P 1'
#
loop_
_entity.id
_entity.type
_entity.pdbx_description
1 polymer ?
#
loop_
_entity_poly.entity_id
_entity_poly.type
_entity_poly.pdbx_seq_one_letter_code
_entity_poly.pdbx_strand_id
1 'polypeptide(L)'
;MTPKGQRDYGSVRLSRHAIERFVERFGVEPAEAEARLREALGRTRRLGRNPANGAIAALGLYRGRVLVAILQDGSCLTVLTWNQFEPRLADFGRARVPRKWGRALGRLAAPGPEADAEG
;
A
#
# COMPACT_ATOMS: atom_id res chain seq x y z
N MET A 1 -2.01 -3.73 18.67
CA MET A 1 -0.61 -3.87 18.19
C MET A 1 -0.60 -4.09 16.68
N THR A 2 0.16 -3.33 15.90
CA THR A 2 0.27 -3.56 14.44
C THR A 2 1.07 -4.85 14.18
N PRO A 3 0.57 -5.82 13.38
CA PRO A 3 1.28 -7.06 13.11
C PRO A 3 2.70 -6.83 12.59
N LYS A 4 3.66 -7.68 12.98
CA LYS A 4 5.09 -7.53 12.65
C LYS A 4 5.30 -7.31 11.14
N GLY A 5 5.87 -6.15 10.81
CA GLY A 5 6.19 -5.75 9.43
C GLY A 5 5.08 -5.01 8.69
N GLN A 6 3.91 -4.79 9.32
CA GLN A 6 2.92 -3.85 8.81
C GLN A 6 3.27 -2.41 9.21
N ARG A 7 2.87 -1.46 8.36
CA ARG A 7 3.06 -0.03 8.54
C ARG A 7 1.74 0.68 8.23
N ASP A 8 1.41 1.64 9.06
CA ASP A 8 0.29 2.55 8.83
C ASP A 8 0.82 3.81 8.15
N TYR A 9 0.26 4.13 6.99
CA TYR A 9 0.47 5.36 6.23
C TYR A 9 -0.86 6.08 5.94
N GLY A 10 -1.96 5.76 6.62
CA GLY A 10 -3.27 6.39 6.40
C GLY A 10 -3.29 7.90 6.70
N SER A 11 -2.36 8.37 7.53
CA SER A 11 -2.20 9.78 7.90
C SER A 11 -1.30 10.60 6.96
N VAL A 12 -0.67 9.99 5.96
CA VAL A 12 0.16 10.75 4.99
C VAL A 12 -0.68 11.72 4.17
N ARG A 13 -0.04 12.77 3.64
CA ARG A 13 -0.69 13.64 2.66
C ARG A 13 -0.97 12.84 1.39
N LEU A 14 -2.13 13.03 0.78
CA LEU A 14 -2.47 12.39 -0.48
C LEU A 14 -2.33 13.43 -1.59
N SER A 15 -1.47 13.15 -2.58
CA SER A 15 -1.41 14.01 -3.75
C SER A 15 -2.71 13.86 -4.55
N ARG A 16 -3.10 14.93 -5.25
CA ARG A 16 -4.21 14.88 -6.22
C ARG A 16 -4.01 13.73 -7.22
N HIS A 17 -2.78 13.59 -7.72
CA HIS A 17 -2.42 12.54 -8.65
C HIS A 17 -2.60 11.13 -8.07
N ALA A 18 -2.30 10.90 -6.79
CA ALA A 18 -2.53 9.62 -6.15
C ALA A 18 -4.02 9.26 -6.08
N ILE A 19 -4.88 10.23 -5.77
CA ILE A 19 -6.33 10.06 -5.73
C ILE A 19 -6.88 9.75 -7.13
N GLU A 20 -6.49 10.53 -8.14
CA GLU A 20 -6.90 10.30 -9.54
C GLU A 20 -6.50 8.90 -10.02
N ARG A 21 -5.25 8.50 -9.78
CA ARG A 21 -4.78 7.16 -10.15
C ARG A 21 -5.46 6.06 -9.36
N PHE A 22 -5.87 6.31 -8.13
CA PHE A 22 -6.63 5.34 -7.35
C PHE A 22 -8.02 5.10 -7.95
N VAL A 23 -8.74 6.17 -8.30
CA VAL A 23 -10.04 6.11 -9.01
C VAL A 23 -9.89 5.32 -10.31
N GLU A 24 -8.95 5.72 -11.17
CA GLU A 24 -8.77 5.10 -12.49
C GLU A 24 -8.40 3.62 -12.42
N ARG A 25 -7.49 3.24 -11.51
CA ARG A 25 -6.89 1.88 -11.50
C ARG A 25 -7.71 0.87 -10.69
N PHE A 26 -8.47 1.37 -9.71
CA PHE A 26 -9.21 0.54 -8.75
C PHE A 26 -10.73 0.70 -8.86
N GLY A 27 -11.23 1.59 -9.72
CA GLY A 27 -12.66 1.77 -9.98
C GLY A 27 -13.41 2.28 -8.75
N VAL A 28 -12.81 3.23 -8.03
CA VAL A 28 -13.38 3.82 -6.82
C VAL A 28 -14.18 5.05 -7.19
N GLU A 29 -15.31 5.26 -6.53
CA GLU A 29 -16.10 6.48 -6.71
C GLU A 29 -15.26 7.71 -6.29
N PRO A 30 -15.20 8.78 -7.10
CA PRO A 30 -14.36 9.94 -6.82
C PRO A 30 -14.61 10.59 -5.43
N ALA A 31 -15.87 10.63 -5.00
CA ALA A 31 -16.26 11.20 -3.71
C ALA A 31 -15.74 10.39 -2.51
N GLU A 32 -15.57 9.08 -2.66
CA GLU A 32 -15.05 8.20 -1.61
C GLU A 32 -13.52 7.98 -1.71
N ALA A 33 -12.90 8.37 -2.82
CA ALA A 33 -11.56 7.95 -3.18
C ALA A 33 -10.50 8.29 -2.12
N GLU A 34 -10.59 9.47 -1.51
CA GLU A 34 -9.65 9.87 -0.46
C GLU A 34 -9.77 8.97 0.77
N ALA A 35 -10.98 8.82 1.32
CA ALA A 35 -11.24 8.02 2.51
C ALA A 35 -10.83 6.55 2.32
N ARG A 36 -11.19 5.98 1.17
CA ARG A 36 -10.85 4.59 0.79
C ARG A 36 -9.35 4.40 0.59
N LEU A 37 -8.65 5.39 0.03
CA LEU A 37 -7.20 5.32 -0.10
C LEU A 37 -6.52 5.39 1.27
N ARG A 38 -6.98 6.26 2.18
CA ARG A 38 -6.47 6.31 3.56
C ARG A 38 -6.65 4.98 4.27
N GLU A 39 -7.82 4.36 4.14
CA GLU A 39 -8.11 3.03 4.69
C GLU A 39 -7.11 1.98 4.18
N ALA A 40 -6.89 1.92 2.86
CA ALA A 40 -5.93 1.00 2.25
C ALA A 40 -4.47 1.26 2.70
N LEU A 41 -4.12 2.53 2.96
CA LEU A 41 -2.81 2.93 3.48
C LEU A 41 -2.65 2.70 4.99
N GLY A 42 -3.75 2.57 5.74
CA GLY A 42 -3.75 2.25 7.16
C GLY A 42 -3.10 0.90 7.46
N ARG A 43 -3.09 0.01 6.45
CA ARG A 43 -2.55 -1.34 6.60
C ARG A 43 -1.71 -1.76 5.41
N THR A 44 -0.44 -1.41 5.46
CA THR A 44 0.51 -1.71 4.40
C THR A 44 1.70 -2.52 4.88
N ARG A 45 2.53 -2.95 3.93
CA ARG A 45 3.85 -3.49 4.18
C ARG A 45 4.87 -2.83 3.25
N ARG A 46 5.95 -2.30 3.81
CA ARG A 46 7.03 -1.74 2.99
C ARG A 46 7.68 -2.84 2.14
N LEU A 47 7.70 -2.64 0.83
CA LEU A 47 8.40 -3.48 -0.13
C LEU A 47 9.87 -3.12 -0.17
N GLY A 48 10.18 -1.83 -0.32
CA GLY A 48 11.54 -1.36 -0.49
C GLY A 48 11.63 0.17 -0.45
N ARG A 49 12.82 0.69 -0.73
CA ARG A 49 13.07 2.12 -0.90
C ARG A 49 13.98 2.30 -2.09
N ASN A 50 13.62 3.25 -2.95
CA ASN A 50 14.43 3.62 -4.08
C ASN A 50 15.66 4.40 -3.57
N PRO A 51 16.90 3.91 -3.82
CA PRO A 51 18.10 4.54 -3.31
C PRO A 51 18.42 5.86 -4.02
N ALA A 52 17.93 6.08 -5.25
CA ALA A 52 18.22 7.27 -6.04
C ALA A 52 17.45 8.52 -5.58
N ASN A 53 16.21 8.35 -5.09
CA ASN A 53 15.35 9.47 -4.70
C ASN A 53 14.72 9.32 -3.31
N GLY A 54 14.95 8.20 -2.63
CA GLY A 54 14.43 7.96 -1.29
C GLY A 54 12.95 7.54 -1.21
N ALA A 55 12.23 7.43 -2.34
CA ALA A 55 10.84 7.02 -2.37
C ALA A 55 10.63 5.61 -1.81
N ILE A 56 9.52 5.36 -1.14
CA ILE A 56 9.17 4.10 -0.49
C ILE A 56 8.02 3.46 -1.25
N ALA A 57 8.17 2.19 -1.61
CA ALA A 57 7.06 1.39 -2.11
C ALA A 57 6.39 0.66 -0.94
N ALA A 58 5.11 0.93 -0.72
CA ALA A 58 4.29 0.32 0.31
C ALA A 58 3.17 -0.53 -0.33
N LEU A 59 3.12 -1.81 0.01
CA LEU A 59 2.12 -2.76 -0.45
C LEU A 59 0.88 -2.71 0.45
N GLY A 60 -0.28 -2.42 -0.13
CA GLY A 60 -1.59 -2.55 0.50
C GLY A 60 -2.50 -3.47 -0.29
N LEU A 61 -3.72 -3.62 0.19
CA LEU A 61 -4.81 -4.31 -0.49
C LEU A 61 -6.02 -3.40 -0.56
N TYR A 62 -6.71 -3.42 -1.69
CA TYR A 62 -8.01 -2.78 -1.84
C TYR A 62 -8.95 -3.72 -2.60
N ARG A 63 -10.07 -4.09 -1.96
CA ARG A 63 -11.07 -5.05 -2.50
C ARG A 63 -10.42 -6.33 -3.07
N GLY A 64 -9.48 -6.91 -2.33
CA GLY A 64 -8.74 -8.13 -2.72
C GLY A 64 -7.66 -7.93 -3.80
N ARG A 65 -7.52 -6.72 -4.35
CA ARG A 65 -6.50 -6.38 -5.36
C ARG A 65 -5.30 -5.73 -4.70
N VAL A 66 -4.11 -6.04 -5.23
CA VAL A 66 -2.86 -5.43 -4.77
C VAL A 66 -2.79 -3.95 -5.18
N LEU A 67 -2.51 -3.11 -4.19
CA LEU A 67 -2.20 -1.70 -4.34
C LEU A 67 -0.76 -1.45 -3.90
N VAL A 68 0.02 -0.72 -4.69
CA VAL A 68 1.37 -0.28 -4.30
C VAL A 68 1.40 1.24 -4.26
N ALA A 69 1.50 1.81 -3.07
CA ALA A 69 1.65 3.25 -2.89
C ALA A 69 3.11 3.64 -2.94
N ILE A 70 3.41 4.73 -3.66
CA ILE A 70 4.72 5.35 -3.69
C ILE A 70 4.69 6.56 -2.76
N LEU A 71 5.42 6.44 -1.66
CA LEU A 71 5.47 7.41 -0.58
C LEU A 71 6.80 8.15 -0.59
N GLN A 72 6.79 9.46 -0.45
CA GLN A 72 7.99 10.28 -0.34
C GLN A 72 7.67 11.54 0.48
N ASP A 73 8.57 11.91 1.39
CA ASP A 73 8.47 13.14 2.20
C ASP A 73 7.10 13.34 2.88
N GLY A 74 6.56 12.27 3.46
CA GLY A 74 5.27 12.29 4.17
C GLY A 74 4.05 12.40 3.27
N SER A 75 4.20 12.16 1.97
CA SER A 75 3.13 12.24 0.97
C SER A 75 3.05 10.97 0.12
N CYS A 76 1.83 10.56 -0.24
CA CYS A 76 1.58 9.54 -1.25
C CYS A 76 1.53 10.22 -2.62
N LEU A 77 2.56 9.97 -3.43
CA LEU A 77 2.71 10.60 -4.74
C LEU A 77 1.86 9.94 -5.82
N THR A 78 1.75 8.61 -5.78
CA THR A 78 0.93 7.82 -6.72
C THR A 78 0.62 6.44 -6.14
N VAL A 79 -0.36 5.73 -6.73
CA VAL A 79 -0.67 4.33 -6.41
C VAL A 79 -0.70 3.48 -7.67
N LEU A 80 -0.02 2.34 -7.65
CA LEU A 80 0.10 1.45 -8.80
C LEU A 80 -0.63 0.13 -8.54
N THR A 81 -1.10 -0.51 -9.60
CA THR A 81 -1.44 -1.94 -9.53
C THR A 81 -0.16 -2.78 -9.45
N TRP A 82 -0.28 -4.05 -9.05
CA TRP A 82 0.87 -4.94 -9.04
C TRP A 82 1.57 -5.01 -10.41
N ASN A 83 0.82 -5.20 -11.50
CA ASN A 83 1.37 -5.33 -12.85
C ASN A 83 2.12 -4.06 -13.30
N GLN A 84 1.73 -2.89 -12.81
CA GLN A 84 2.45 -1.64 -13.10
C GLN A 84 3.71 -1.47 -12.25
N PHE A 85 3.73 -2.04 -11.05
CA PHE A 85 4.85 -1.93 -10.12
C PHE A 85 5.90 -3.02 -10.28
N GLU A 86 5.51 -4.25 -10.61
CA GLU A 86 6.42 -5.41 -10.70
C GLU A 86 7.68 -5.14 -11.55
N PRO A 87 7.60 -4.50 -12.74
CA PRO A 87 8.80 -4.18 -13.53
C PRO A 87 9.78 -3.23 -12.81
N ARG A 88 9.30 -2.47 -11.82
CA ARG A 88 10.05 -1.47 -11.05
C ARG A 88 10.60 -2.04 -9.73
N LEU A 89 10.40 -3.33 -9.43
CA LEU A 89 10.87 -3.94 -8.18
C LEU A 89 12.37 -3.71 -7.93
N ALA A 90 13.18 -3.80 -9.00
CA ALA A 90 14.62 -3.61 -8.95
C ALA A 90 14.99 -2.21 -8.45
N ASP A 91 14.24 -1.19 -8.88
CA ASP A 91 14.43 0.21 -8.47
C ASP A 91 14.25 0.40 -6.97
N PHE A 92 13.49 -0.48 -6.30
CA PHE A 92 13.26 -0.46 -4.85
C PHE A 92 14.12 -1.47 -4.09
N GLY A 93 15.22 -1.94 -4.70
CA GLY A 93 16.19 -2.85 -4.08
C GLY A 93 15.73 -4.30 -4.03
N ARG A 94 14.80 -4.72 -4.90
CA ARG A 94 14.36 -6.12 -5.01
C ARG A 94 14.54 -6.65 -6.42
N ALA A 95 15.42 -7.64 -6.58
CA ALA A 95 15.58 -8.33 -7.86
C ALA A 95 14.40 -9.26 -8.21
N ARG A 96 13.60 -9.68 -7.23
CA ARG A 96 12.49 -10.65 -7.41
C ARG A 96 11.34 -10.38 -6.44
N VAL A 97 10.16 -10.88 -6.81
CA VAL A 97 8.98 -10.92 -5.94
C VAL A 97 9.33 -11.59 -4.60
N PRO A 98 8.89 -11.03 -3.45
CA PRO A 98 9.17 -11.64 -2.16
C PRO A 98 8.69 -13.09 -2.06
N ARG A 99 9.53 -13.97 -1.51
CA ARG A 99 9.14 -15.35 -1.18
C ARG A 99 7.90 -15.35 -0.26
N LYS A 100 7.04 -16.35 -0.41
CA LYS A 100 5.77 -16.50 0.35
C LYS A 100 4.81 -15.32 0.14
N TRP A 101 4.73 -14.80 -1.09
CA TRP A 101 3.87 -13.69 -1.49
C TRP A 101 2.41 -13.88 -1.08
N GLY A 102 1.79 -15.03 -1.38
CA GLY A 102 0.41 -15.32 -1.00
C GLY A 102 0.16 -15.25 0.51
N ARG A 103 1.07 -15.78 1.33
CA ARG A 103 0.98 -15.67 2.80
C ARG A 103 1.18 -14.23 3.30
N ALA A 104 1.96 -13.41 2.59
CA ALA A 104 2.10 -11.99 2.91
C ALA A 104 0.80 -11.23 2.61
N LEU A 105 0.18 -11.47 1.45
CA LEU A 105 -1.11 -10.88 1.09
C LEU A 105 -2.22 -11.35 2.04
N GLY A 106 -2.28 -12.65 2.37
CA GLY A 106 -3.26 -13.17 3.33
C GLY A 106 -3.20 -12.47 4.69
N ARG A 107 -2.02 -12.05 5.15
CA ARG A 107 -1.86 -11.28 6.41
C ARG A 107 -2.29 -9.81 6.31
N LEU A 108 -2.31 -9.24 5.10
CA LEU A 108 -2.88 -7.92 4.87
C LEU A 108 -4.40 -7.99 4.76
N ALA A 109 -4.92 -9.09 4.20
CA ALA A 109 -6.35 -9.32 4.01
C ALA A 109 -7.08 -9.77 5.28
N ALA A 110 -6.43 -10.59 6.12
CA ALA A 110 -7.01 -11.02 7.40
C ALA A 110 -7.32 -9.79 8.24
N PRO A 111 -8.51 -9.62 8.83
CA PRO A 111 -8.75 -8.55 9.82
C PRO A 111 -7.62 -8.58 10.86
N GLY A 112 -7.26 -7.42 11.43
CA GLY A 112 -6.31 -7.40 12.55
C GLY A 112 -6.80 -8.40 13.61
N PRO A 113 -5.92 -8.96 14.48
CA PRO A 113 -6.45 -9.60 15.68
C PRO A 113 -7.42 -8.59 16.28
N GLU A 114 -8.70 -8.95 16.34
CA GLU A 114 -9.70 -8.21 17.09
C GLU A 114 -9.03 -7.90 18.42
N ALA A 115 -8.95 -6.62 18.78
CA ALA A 115 -8.62 -6.28 20.14
C ALA A 115 -9.60 -7.10 20.98
N ASP A 116 -9.06 -8.00 21.80
CA ASP A 116 -9.82 -8.92 22.61
C ASP A 116 -11.02 -8.20 23.21
N ALA A 117 -12.20 -8.56 22.73
CA ALA A 117 -13.44 -8.29 23.41
C ALA A 117 -13.47 -9.24 24.62
N GLU A 118 -12.75 -8.87 25.67
CA GLU A 118 -12.85 -9.43 27.02
C GLU A 118 -12.79 -8.23 27.98
N GLY A 119 -13.72 -7.98 28.89
CA GLY A 119 -14.99 -8.57 29.29
C GLY A 119 -15.60 -7.62 30.32
#